data_AF-A0A067QPV4-F1
#
_entry.id   AF-A0A067QPV4-F1
#
_cell.length_a   1.000
_cell.length_b   1.000
_cell.length_c   1.000
_cell.angle_alpha   90.00
_cell.angle_beta   90.00
_cell.angle_gamma   90.00
#
_symmetry.space_group_name_H-M   'P 1'
#
loop_
_entity.id
_entity.type
_entity.pdbx_description
1 polymer ?
#
loop_
_entity_poly.entity_id
_entity_poly.type
_entity_poly.pdbx_seq_one_letter_code
_entity_poly.pdbx_strand_id
1 'polypeptide(L)'
;MDFTAQIITVIAVLIINVDGIMWKLQPNAQKCLKEELQSDVLVTGDYEVQDAPGQKVDYVVRDSKGHILSQKEDISRGKFSFVTENYDTFEICFTSRVPPQQRGNAQEVSLVTKRGVEAKNYEGVSKMLFLS
;
A
#
# COMPACT_ATOMS: atom_id res chain seq x y z
N MET A 1 6.08 -40.55 13.98
CA MET A 1 6.73 -39.22 13.99
C MET A 1 6.40 -38.42 12.72
N ASP A 2 5.87 -39.05 11.67
CA ASP A 2 5.51 -38.39 10.40
C ASP A 2 4.19 -37.61 10.43
N PHE A 3 3.16 -38.12 11.11
CA PHE A 3 1.84 -37.46 11.19
C PHE A 3 1.89 -36.10 11.92
N THR A 4 2.72 -35.99 12.96
CA THR A 4 2.93 -34.73 13.70
C THR A 4 3.61 -33.68 12.84
N ALA A 5 4.58 -34.07 12.01
CA ALA A 5 5.25 -33.15 11.09
C ALA A 5 4.31 -32.67 9.98
N GLN A 6 3.44 -33.54 9.45
CA GLN A 6 2.41 -33.14 8.49
C GLN A 6 1.40 -32.16 9.08
N ILE A 7 0.92 -32.39 10.31
CA ILE A 7 0.00 -31.47 10.99
C ILE A 7 0.66 -30.10 11.22
N ILE A 8 1.92 -30.06 11.67
CA ILE A 8 2.66 -28.81 11.86
C ILE A 8 2.81 -28.06 10.52
N THR A 9 3.06 -28.78 9.43
CA THR A 9 3.21 -28.19 8.09
C THR A 9 1.89 -27.60 7.60
N VAL A 10 0.76 -28.30 7.79
CA VAL A 10 -0.57 -27.80 7.42
C VAL A 10 -0.94 -26.56 8.24
N ILE A 11 -0.69 -26.57 9.55
CA ILE A 11 -0.95 -25.40 10.41
C ILE A 11 -0.07 -24.21 10.00
N ALA A 12 1.20 -24.45 9.65
CA ALA A 12 2.11 -23.39 9.21
C ALA A 12 1.68 -22.74 7.88
N VAL A 13 1.00 -23.48 7.00
CA VAL A 13 0.44 -22.93 5.75
C VAL A 13 -0.81 -22.09 5.99
N LEU A 14 -1.60 -22.41 7.02
CA LEU A 14 -2.84 -21.68 7.34
C LEU A 14 -2.60 -20.31 8.00
N ILE A 15 -1.40 -20.05 8.50
CA ILE A 15 -1.05 -18.79 9.19
C ILE A 15 -0.38 -17.75 8.29
N ILE A 16 -0.08 -18.10 7.03
CA ILE A 16 0.58 -17.18 6.10
C ILE A 16 -0.46 -16.17 5.60
N ASN A 17 -0.34 -14.92 6.03
CA ASN A 17 -1.09 -13.80 5.47
C ASN A 17 -0.14 -13.00 4.57
N VAL A 18 -0.57 -12.71 3.34
CA VAL A 18 0.16 -11.84 2.41
C VAL A 18 -0.73 -10.65 2.12
N ASP A 19 -0.47 -9.54 2.80
CA ASP A 19 -1.08 -8.25 2.52
C ASP A 19 -0.09 -7.40 1.74
N GLY A 20 -0.35 -7.21 0.45
CA GLY A 20 0.48 -6.41 -0.43
C GLY A 20 0.21 -6.70 -1.90
N ILE A 21 0.18 -5.65 -2.70
CA ILE A 21 0.07 -5.73 -4.15
C ILE A 21 1.32 -5.13 -4.78
N MET A 22 1.85 -5.82 -5.79
CA MET A 22 3.06 -5.41 -6.49
C MET A 22 2.81 -5.39 -8.00
N TRP A 23 3.25 -4.33 -8.66
CA TRP A 23 3.11 -4.21 -10.11
C TRP A 23 4.27 -3.46 -10.75
N LYS A 24 4.47 -3.72 -12.05
CA LYS A 24 5.40 -2.96 -12.88
C LYS A 24 4.73 -1.70 -13.44
N LEU A 25 5.35 -0.55 -13.23
CA LEU A 25 4.98 0.75 -13.75
C LEU A 25 5.88 1.08 -14.95
N GLN A 26 5.27 1.28 -16.12
CA GLN A 26 6.02 1.64 -17.31
C GLN A 26 6.46 3.12 -17.27
N PRO A 27 7.56 3.49 -17.95
CA PRO A 27 7.98 4.87 -18.10
C PRO A 27 6.84 5.78 -18.59
N ASN A 28 6.64 6.93 -17.95
CA ASN A 28 5.60 7.89 -18.34
C ASN A 28 4.17 7.32 -18.31
N ALA A 29 3.94 6.20 -17.61
CA ALA A 29 2.64 5.61 -17.40
C ALA A 29 2.13 5.91 -15.98
N GLN A 30 0.81 5.83 -15.84
CA GLN A 30 0.11 5.90 -14.57
C GLN A 30 -0.64 4.59 -14.33
N LYS A 31 -0.61 4.09 -13.10
CA LYS A 31 -1.44 2.96 -12.65
C LYS A 31 -2.12 3.31 -11.33
N CYS A 32 -3.37 2.91 -11.19
CA CYS A 32 -4.18 3.23 -10.03
C CYS A 32 -4.81 1.98 -9.43
N LEU A 33 -4.82 1.90 -8.10
CA LEU A 33 -5.64 0.97 -7.34
C LEU A 33 -6.93 1.68 -6.95
N LYS A 34 -8.09 1.11 -7.28
CA LYS A 34 -9.40 1.65 -6.91
C LYS A 34 -10.05 0.78 -5.85
N GLU A 35 -10.54 1.38 -4.78
CA GLU A 35 -11.19 0.67 -3.67
C GLU A 35 -12.46 1.41 -3.22
N GLU A 36 -13.51 0.64 -2.91
CA GLU A 36 -14.73 1.15 -2.28
C GLU A 36 -14.63 1.02 -0.76
N LEU A 37 -14.95 2.10 -0.05
CA LEU A 37 -14.85 2.17 1.40
C LEU A 37 -16.11 2.77 2.03
N GLN A 38 -16.42 2.30 3.24
CA GLN A 38 -17.46 2.88 4.09
C GLN A 38 -16.98 4.19 4.72
N SER A 39 -17.91 4.98 5.28
CA SER A 39 -17.59 6.19 6.05
C SER A 39 -16.84 5.86 7.34
N ASP A 40 -16.04 6.81 7.83
CA ASP A 40 -15.27 6.75 9.07
C ASP A 40 -14.22 5.61 9.14
N VAL A 41 -13.70 5.19 7.99
CA VAL A 41 -12.66 4.17 7.89
C VAL A 41 -11.29 4.84 7.77
N LEU A 42 -10.41 4.57 8.73
CA LEU A 42 -8.99 4.91 8.63
C LEU A 42 -8.33 3.99 7.61
N VAL A 43 -7.62 4.58 6.65
CA VAL A 43 -6.81 3.86 5.67
C VAL A 43 -5.37 4.28 5.82
N THR A 44 -4.47 3.31 5.83
CA THR A 44 -3.02 3.54 5.77
C THR A 44 -2.45 2.79 4.58
N GLY A 45 -1.53 3.40 3.84
CA GLY A 45 -0.83 2.74 2.74
C GLY A 45 0.67 2.89 2.89
N ASP A 46 1.37 1.75 2.88
CA ASP A 46 2.83 1.65 2.86
C ASP A 46 3.27 1.36 1.44
N TYR A 47 4.12 2.22 0.87
CA TYR A 47 4.61 2.03 -0.48
C TYR A 47 6.14 1.97 -0.54
N GLU A 48 6.62 1.18 -1.48
CA GLU A 48 8.03 1.08 -1.85
C GLU A 48 8.13 1.00 -3.38
N VAL A 49 8.92 1.91 -3.94
CA VAL A 49 9.16 2.05 -5.37
C VAL A 49 10.61 1.68 -5.63
N GLN A 50 10.82 0.85 -6.64
CA GLN A 50 12.15 0.53 -7.12
C GLN A 50 12.83 1.79 -7.67
N ASP A 51 13.98 2.14 -7.09
CA ASP A 51 14.79 3.26 -7.55
C ASP A 51 15.28 3.01 -8.99
N ALA A 52 15.15 4.04 -9.83
CA ALA A 52 15.71 4.04 -11.17
C ALA A 52 16.39 5.39 -11.49
N PRO A 53 17.63 5.37 -12.02
CA PRO A 53 18.40 6.58 -12.22
C PRO A 53 17.73 7.51 -13.23
N GLY A 54 17.48 8.77 -12.81
CA GLY A 54 16.89 9.80 -13.66
C GLY A 54 15.37 9.67 -13.89
N GLN A 55 14.72 8.71 -13.23
CA GLN A 55 13.26 8.58 -13.23
C GLN A 55 12.72 8.91 -11.85
N LYS A 56 11.56 9.55 -11.81
CA LYS A 56 10.85 9.86 -10.57
C LYS A 56 9.47 9.24 -10.59
N VAL A 57 8.97 8.89 -9.43
CA VAL A 57 7.58 8.43 -9.28
C VAL A 57 6.89 9.37 -8.31
N ASP A 58 5.63 9.68 -8.61
CA ASP A 58 4.76 10.43 -7.72
C ASP A 58 3.55 9.57 -7.38
N TYR A 59 2.93 9.85 -6.24
CA TYR A 59 1.64 9.28 -5.92
C TYR A 59 0.61 10.37 -5.65
N VAL A 60 -0.64 10.05 -5.95
CA VAL A 60 -1.81 10.84 -5.59
C VAL A 60 -2.94 9.92 -5.16
N VAL A 61 -3.59 10.26 -4.06
CA VAL A 61 -4.80 9.60 -3.55
C VAL A 61 -5.97 10.54 -3.75
N ARG A 62 -7.03 10.07 -4.40
CA ARG A 62 -8.22 10.86 -4.70
C ARG A 62 -9.50 10.14 -4.31
N ASP A 63 -10.54 10.91 -3.99
CA ASP A 63 -11.91 10.41 -3.91
C ASP A 63 -12.58 10.37 -5.29
N SER A 64 -13.84 9.90 -5.37
CA SER A 64 -14.58 9.84 -6.64
C SER A 64 -14.93 11.21 -7.22
N LYS A 65 -14.91 12.26 -6.38
CA LYS A 65 -15.14 13.65 -6.75
C LYS A 65 -13.87 14.33 -7.27
N GLY A 66 -12.72 13.67 -7.17
CA GLY A 66 -11.42 14.16 -7.58
C GLY A 66 -10.72 15.03 -6.53
N HIS A 67 -11.23 15.09 -5.29
CA HIS A 67 -10.51 15.75 -4.19
C HIS A 67 -9.26 14.96 -3.85
N ILE A 68 -8.15 15.68 -3.64
CA ILE A 68 -6.88 15.07 -3.30
C ILE A 68 -6.83 14.89 -1.79
N LEU A 69 -6.76 13.64 -1.35
CA LEU A 69 -6.66 13.29 0.07
C LEU A 69 -5.21 13.26 0.55
N SER A 70 -4.30 12.81 -0.32
CA SER A 70 -2.87 12.79 -0.07
C SER A 70 -2.11 12.78 -1.38
N GLN A 71 -0.97 13.46 -1.44
CA GLN A 71 -0.09 13.42 -2.61
C GLN A 71 1.35 13.64 -2.18
N LYS A 72 2.27 13.10 -2.98
CA LYS A 72 3.70 13.41 -2.84
C LYS A 72 4.42 13.19 -4.17
N GLU A 73 5.39 14.04 -4.43
CA GLU A 73 6.27 13.95 -5.58
C GLU A 73 7.63 13.35 -5.20
N ASP A 74 8.31 12.77 -6.18
CA ASP A 74 9.67 12.24 -6.05
C ASP A 74 9.81 11.24 -4.88
N ILE A 75 9.00 10.18 -4.94
CA ILE A 75 8.88 9.20 -3.88
C ILE A 75 9.73 7.96 -4.17
N SER A 76 10.31 7.40 -3.10
CA SER A 76 10.96 6.08 -3.11
C SER A 76 10.24 5.14 -2.15
N ARG A 77 10.29 5.42 -0.85
CA ARG A 77 9.58 4.67 0.18
C ARG A 77 8.87 5.60 1.16
N GLY A 78 7.70 5.21 1.63
CA GLY A 78 6.96 6.00 2.59
C GLY A 78 5.62 5.41 2.99
N LYS A 79 4.87 6.20 3.75
CA LYS A 79 3.52 5.87 4.22
C LYS A 79 2.59 7.04 3.96
N PHE A 80 1.32 6.77 3.74
CA PHE A 80 0.24 7.76 3.78
C PHE A 80 -0.90 7.26 4.66
N SER A 81 -1.70 8.18 5.18
CA SER A 81 -2.92 7.87 5.91
C SER A 81 -4.00 8.89 5.61
N PHE A 82 -5.25 8.42 5.52
CA PHE A 82 -6.42 9.27 5.39
C PHE A 82 -7.62 8.59 6.05
N VAL A 83 -8.64 9.37 6.38
CA VAL A 83 -9.91 8.87 6.91
C VAL A 83 -11.00 9.19 5.89
N THR A 84 -11.86 8.22 5.62
CA THR A 84 -13.01 8.43 4.72
C THR A 84 -14.12 9.17 5.46
N GLU A 85 -14.67 10.22 4.87
CA GLU A 85 -15.81 10.95 5.46
C GLU A 85 -17.15 10.27 5.10
N ASN A 86 -17.29 9.87 3.84
CA ASN A 86 -18.52 9.29 3.31
C ASN A 86 -18.23 7.91 2.69
N TYR A 87 -19.28 7.12 2.46
CA TYR A 87 -19.18 5.94 1.59
C TYR A 87 -18.82 6.40 0.18
N ASP A 88 -17.63 6.04 -0.29
CA ASP A 88 -17.11 6.51 -1.56
C ASP A 88 -16.04 5.56 -2.13
N THR A 89 -15.72 5.74 -3.42
CA THR A 89 -14.60 5.09 -4.10
C THR A 89 -13.37 5.98 -4.05
N PHE A 90 -12.24 5.43 -3.65
CA PHE A 90 -10.96 6.12 -3.63
C PHE A 90 -9.99 5.47 -4.61
N GLU A 91 -9.12 6.26 -5.20
CA GLU A 91 -8.08 5.80 -6.11
C GLU A 91 -6.69 6.22 -5.61
N ILE A 92 -5.77 5.26 -5.60
CA ILE A 92 -4.36 5.46 -5.25
C ILE A 92 -3.57 5.29 -6.54
N CYS A 93 -3.13 6.38 -7.13
CA CYS A 93 -2.42 6.39 -8.40
C CYS A 93 -0.93 6.63 -8.21
N PHE A 94 -0.10 5.87 -8.94
CA PHE A 94 1.33 6.07 -9.07
C PHE A 94 1.66 6.42 -10.51
N THR A 95 2.45 7.49 -10.70
CA THR A 95 2.81 7.99 -12.03
C THR A 95 4.33 8.06 -12.14
N SER A 96 4.89 7.40 -13.16
CA SER A 96 6.32 7.51 -13.47
C SER A 96 6.56 8.73 -14.36
N ARG A 97 7.50 9.60 -14.00
CA ARG A 97 7.96 10.75 -14.78
C ARG A 97 9.40 10.50 -15.24
N VAL A 98 9.60 10.49 -16.56
CA VAL A 98 10.91 10.33 -17.19
C VAL A 98 11.20 11.52 -18.10
N PRO A 99 12.33 12.22 -17.93
CA PRO A 99 12.71 13.31 -18.81
C PRO A 99 12.84 12.87 -20.28
N PRO A 100 12.47 13.72 -21.26
CA PRO A 100 12.48 13.36 -22.69
C PRO A 100 13.85 12.91 -23.24
N GLN A 101 14.94 13.31 -22.59
CA GLN A 101 16.31 12.99 -23.00
C GLN A 101 16.82 11.65 -22.47
N GLN A 102 16.04 10.97 -21.63
CA GLN A 102 16.45 9.73 -20.99
C GLN A 102 15.56 8.56 -21.39
N ARG A 103 16.17 7.39 -21.55
CA ARG A 103 15.42 6.14 -21.75
C ARG A 103 14.94 5.67 -20.39
N GLY A 104 13.63 5.61 -20.21
CA GLY A 104 13.04 5.10 -18.98
C GLY A 104 13.09 3.58 -18.89
N ASN A 105 13.24 3.07 -17.68
CA ASN A 105 13.06 1.67 -17.33
C ASN A 105 11.72 1.47 -16.61
N ALA A 106 11.17 0.26 -16.69
CA ALA A 106 10.01 -0.10 -15.89
C ALA A 106 10.44 -0.22 -14.41
N GLN A 107 9.70 0.45 -13.52
CA GLN A 107 9.92 0.41 -12.08
C GLN A 107 8.89 -0.50 -11.44
N GLU A 108 9.30 -1.27 -10.43
CA GLU A 108 8.37 -2.03 -9.61
C GLU A 108 7.83 -1.16 -8.47
N VAL A 109 6.52 -1.20 -8.24
CA VAL A 109 5.86 -0.54 -7.11
C VAL A 109 5.20 -1.62 -6.26
N SER A 110 5.53 -1.62 -4.98
CA SER A 110 4.90 -2.42 -3.94
C SER A 110 4.05 -1.51 -3.07
N LEU A 111 2.80 -1.89 -2.83
CA LEU A 111 1.84 -1.15 -2.00
C LEU A 111 1.13 -2.12 -1.06
N VAL A 112 1.15 -1.80 0.23
CA VAL A 112 0.39 -2.50 1.27
C VAL A 112 -0.63 -1.52 1.84
N THR A 113 -1.91 -1.74 1.59
CA THR A 113 -3.00 -0.95 2.17
C THR A 113 -3.61 -1.69 3.35
N LYS A 114 -3.96 -0.95 4.41
CA LYS A 114 -4.67 -1.47 5.59
C LYS A 114 -5.88 -0.61 5.88
N ARG A 115 -6.96 -1.22 6.40
CA ARG A 115 -8.25 -0.54 6.63
C ARG A 115 -8.76 -0.73 8.06
N GLY A 116 -9.37 0.32 8.64
CA GLY A 116 -10.08 0.23 9.92
C GLY A 116 -9.20 -0.25 11.08
N VAL A 117 -9.58 -1.36 11.72
CA VAL A 117 -8.82 -1.96 12.83
C VAL A 117 -7.44 -2.47 12.41
N GLU A 118 -7.24 -2.73 11.12
CA GLU A 118 -5.95 -3.13 10.56
C GLU A 118 -5.02 -1.90 10.36
N ALA A 119 -5.61 -0.75 10.02
CA ALA A 119 -4.91 0.53 9.88
C ALA A 119 -4.58 1.15 11.25
N LYS A 120 -5.44 0.91 12.25
CA LYS A 120 -5.14 1.13 13.67
C LYS A 120 -4.17 0.03 14.11
N ASN A 121 -2.90 0.16 13.76
CA ASN A 121 -1.87 -0.77 14.22
C ASN A 121 -2.07 -1.05 15.73
N TYR A 122 -2.07 -2.33 16.11
CA TYR A 122 -2.18 -2.87 17.47
C TYR A 122 -0.98 -2.47 18.36
N GLU A 123 -0.42 -1.26 18.21
CA GLU A 123 0.56 -0.68 19.13
C GLU A 123 0.00 -0.47 20.54
N GLY A 124 -1.31 -0.65 20.72
CA GLY A 124 -1.99 -0.63 22.02
C GLY A 124 -2.17 -2.00 22.71
N VAL A 125 -1.94 -3.14 22.05
CA VAL A 125 -2.21 -4.46 22.67
C VAL A 125 -0.96 -5.07 23.32
N SER A 126 0.21 -4.47 23.10
CA SER A 126 1.45 -4.79 23.84
C SER A 126 1.66 -3.94 25.10
N LYS A 127 0.73 -3.04 25.46
CA LYS A 127 0.77 -2.29 26.73
C LYS A 127 -0.06 -2.89 27.87
N MET A 128 -0.83 -3.95 27.64
CA MET A 128 -1.70 -4.52 28.68
C MET A 128 -1.22 -5.86 29.28
N LEU A 129 -0.12 -6.43 28.78
CA LEU A 129 0.45 -7.69 29.29
C LEU A 129 1.66 -7.50 30.25
N PHE A 130 2.05 -6.27 30.58
CA PHE A 130 3.15 -5.98 31.51
C PHE A 130 2.72 -5.29 32.82
N LEU A 131 1.42 -5.20 33.10
CA LEU A 131 0.91 -4.73 34.39
C LEU A 131 -0.20 -5.66 34.88
N SER A 132 0.18 -6.87 35.31
CA SER A 132 -0.57 -7.70 36.26
C SER A 132 0.41 -8.56 37.03
#